data_AF-A0A377XH02-F1
#
_entry.id   AF-A0A377XH02-F1
#
_cell.length_a   1.000
_cell.length_b   1.000
_cell.length_c   1.000
_cell.angle_alpha   90.00
_cell.angle_beta   90.00
_cell.angle_gamma   90.00
#
_symmetry.space_group_name_H-M   'P 1'
#
loop_
_entity.id
_entity.type
_entity.pdbx_description
1 polymer ?
#
loop_
_entity_poly.entity_id
_entity_poly.type
_entity_poly.pdbx_seq_one_letter_code
_entity_poly.pdbx_strand_id
1 'polypeptide(L)'
;MSWRAKWAVTRAVNVAKENLNDVMAELGMTEGFDVGLEMSGAPPAFRSMLDTMNHGGRIAMLGIPPSDMSIDWTKVIFKGLFIKGIMVAKCSKPGTRWRR
;
A
#
# COMPACT_ATOMS: atom_id res chain seq x y z
N MET A 1 -11.16 -22.60 9.12
CA MET A 1 -10.12 -21.75 9.73
C MET A 1 -9.70 -20.69 8.73
N SER A 2 -9.92 -19.41 9.05
CA SER A 2 -9.60 -18.26 8.17
C SER A 2 -8.08 -18.04 8.09
N TRP A 3 -7.56 -17.76 6.89
CA TRP A 3 -6.13 -17.49 6.64
C TRP A 3 -5.57 -16.36 7.50
N ARG A 4 -6.40 -15.41 7.92
CA ARG A 4 -6.02 -14.25 8.75
C ARG A 4 -5.33 -14.66 10.05
N ALA A 5 -5.83 -15.71 10.70
CA ALA A 5 -5.28 -16.23 11.95
C ALA A 5 -3.93 -16.93 11.76
N LYS A 6 -3.63 -17.44 10.56
CA LYS A 6 -2.31 -18.05 10.25
C LYS A 6 -1.21 -17.01 10.04
N TRP A 7 -1.56 -15.83 9.55
CA TRP A 7 -0.61 -14.79 9.19
C TRP A 7 -0.56 -13.62 10.19
N ALA A 8 -1.09 -13.82 11.40
CA ALA A 8 -1.12 -12.83 12.47
C ALA A 8 -1.61 -11.45 12.02
N VAL A 9 -2.66 -11.43 11.17
CA VAL A 9 -3.23 -10.18 10.67
C VAL A 9 -4.13 -9.58 11.75
N THR A 10 -3.71 -8.45 12.33
CA THR A 10 -4.45 -7.75 13.38
C THR A 10 -5.83 -7.32 12.92
N ARG A 11 -5.94 -6.76 11.71
CA ARG A 11 -7.21 -6.42 11.09
C ARG A 11 -7.08 -6.43 9.58
N ALA A 12 -8.13 -6.90 8.90
CA ALA A 12 -8.19 -6.87 7.45
C ALA A 12 -9.50 -6.24 7.02
N VAL A 13 -9.37 -5.09 6.40
CA VAL A 13 -10.45 -4.18 6.04
C VAL A 13 -10.76 -4.32 4.56
N ASN A 14 -12.03 -4.35 4.21
CA ASN A 14 -12.45 -4.21 2.82
C ASN A 14 -12.90 -2.77 2.56
N VAL A 15 -12.07 -1.99 1.88
CA VAL A 15 -12.33 -0.57 1.55
C VAL A 15 -13.59 -0.33 0.71
N ALA A 16 -14.16 -1.38 0.08
CA ALA A 16 -15.44 -1.27 -0.63
C ALA A 16 -16.67 -1.37 0.29
N LYS A 17 -16.49 -1.83 1.53
CA LYS A 17 -17.58 -2.09 2.49
C LYS A 17 -17.45 -1.29 3.79
N GLU A 18 -16.23 -0.92 4.15
CA GLU A 18 -15.90 -0.27 5.41
C GLU A 18 -15.01 0.95 5.13
N ASN A 19 -15.23 2.03 5.88
CA ASN A 19 -14.40 3.23 5.78
C ASN A 19 -13.10 3.02 6.56
N LEU A 20 -11.97 3.33 5.94
CA LEU A 20 -10.66 3.17 6.56
C LEU A 20 -10.50 4.07 7.80
N ASN A 21 -11.10 5.26 7.79
CA ASN A 21 -11.01 6.22 8.90
C ASN A 21 -11.71 5.70 10.16
N ASP A 22 -12.85 5.03 10.01
CA ASP A 22 -13.59 4.45 11.14
C ASP A 22 -12.79 3.31 11.77
N VAL A 23 -12.14 2.49 10.93
CA VAL A 23 -11.26 1.42 11.41
C VAL A 23 -10.04 1.98 12.14
N MET A 24 -9.46 3.07 11.65
CA MET A 24 -8.35 3.74 12.33
C MET A 24 -8.78 4.29 13.69
N ALA A 25 -9.95 4.92 13.77
CA ALA A 25 -10.50 5.42 15.03
C ALA A 25 -10.74 4.27 16.03
N GLU A 26 -11.30 3.14 15.58
CA GLU A 26 -11.50 1.95 16.41
C GLU A 26 -10.18 1.33 16.90
N LEU A 27 -9.12 1.43 16.11
CA LEU A 27 -7.78 0.95 16.49
C LEU A 27 -7.00 1.97 17.35
N GLY A 28 -7.57 3.14 17.64
CA GLY A 28 -6.91 4.20 18.40
C GLY A 28 -5.80 4.91 17.61
N MET A 29 -5.80 4.80 16.29
CA MET A 29 -4.81 5.44 15.41
C MET A 29 -5.25 6.87 15.09
N THR A 30 -4.67 7.86 15.78
CA THR A 30 -5.00 9.29 15.60
C THR A 30 -4.18 9.98 14.53
N GLU A 31 -2.96 9.51 14.27
CA GLU A 31 -1.99 10.21 13.40
C GLU A 31 -1.87 9.60 11.99
N GLY A 32 -2.33 8.37 11.79
CA GLY A 32 -2.25 7.68 10.50
C GLY A 32 -1.37 6.43 10.50
N PHE A 33 -1.06 5.93 9.31
CA PHE A 33 -0.12 4.84 9.10
C PHE A 33 1.30 5.36 8.87
N ASP A 34 2.29 4.76 9.54
CA ASP A 34 3.71 5.08 9.32
C ASP A 34 4.28 4.36 8.10
N VAL A 35 3.77 3.17 7.78
CA VAL A 35 4.22 2.35 6.66
C VAL A 35 3.03 1.87 5.83
N GLY A 36 3.01 2.27 4.56
CA GLY A 36 2.05 1.83 3.55
C GLY A 36 2.69 0.83 2.58
N LEU A 37 1.98 -0.23 2.23
CA LEU A 37 2.43 -1.21 1.25
C LEU A 37 1.38 -1.38 0.16
N GLU A 38 1.66 -0.83 -1.02
CA GLU A 38 0.77 -0.91 -2.17
C GLU A 38 1.13 -2.14 -3.00
N MET A 39 0.22 -3.12 -3.06
CA MET A 39 0.38 -4.36 -3.83
C MET A 39 -0.60 -4.49 -5.00
N SER A 40 -1.65 -3.67 -5.05
CA SER A 40 -2.77 -3.83 -5.98
C SER A 40 -2.58 -3.09 -7.31
N GLY A 41 -1.73 -2.06 -7.34
CA GLY A 41 -1.58 -1.14 -8.45
C GLY A 41 -2.82 -0.27 -8.71
N ALA A 42 -3.83 -0.30 -7.85
CA ALA A 42 -5.10 0.40 -8.06
C ALA A 42 -5.00 1.89 -7.66
N PRO A 43 -5.28 2.83 -8.58
CA PRO A 43 -5.28 4.28 -8.30
C PRO A 43 -6.13 4.72 -7.08
N PRO A 44 -7.38 4.24 -6.87
CA PRO A 44 -8.17 4.69 -5.73
C PRO A 44 -7.59 4.21 -4.40
N ALA A 45 -7.04 2.98 -4.34
CA ALA A 45 -6.43 2.45 -3.13
C ALA A 45 -5.17 3.24 -2.74
N PHE A 46 -4.35 3.62 -3.73
CA PHE A 46 -3.16 4.44 -3.49
C PHE A 46 -3.50 5.84 -2.99
N ARG A 47 -4.55 6.48 -3.53
CA ARG A 47 -5.01 7.80 -3.04
C ARG A 47 -5.51 7.74 -1.60
N SER A 48 -6.34 6.76 -1.27
CA SER A 48 -6.79 6.55 0.11
C SER A 48 -5.64 6.23 1.06
N MET A 49 -4.59 5.54 0.59
CA MET A 49 -3.37 5.32 1.36
C MET A 49 -2.66 6.65 1.63
N LEU A 50 -2.41 7.49 0.61
CA LEU A 50 -1.77 8.80 0.80
C LEU A 50 -2.50 9.69 1.83
N ASP A 51 -3.82 9.61 1.86
CA ASP A 51 -4.66 10.39 2.79
C ASP A 51 -4.51 9.92 4.24
N THR A 52 -4.37 8.61 4.45
CA THR A 52 -4.28 7.98 5.77
C THR A 52 -2.86 7.79 6.28
N MET A 53 -1.84 8.13 5.49
CA MET A 53 -0.43 8.15 5.94
C MET A 53 -0.14 9.34 6.87
N ASN A 54 0.69 9.08 7.88
CA ASN A 54 1.23 10.08 8.79
C ASN A 54 2.40 10.86 8.15
N HIS A 55 2.84 11.92 8.83
CA HIS A 55 3.99 12.74 8.45
C HIS A 55 5.28 11.93 8.60
N GLY A 56 6.17 11.97 7.60
CA GLY A 56 7.37 11.15 7.54
C GLY A 56 7.12 9.68 7.19
N GLY A 57 5.88 9.35 6.81
CA GLY A 57 5.48 8.00 6.46
C GLY A 57 6.22 7.43 5.24
N ARG A 58 6.37 6.10 5.21
CA ARG A 58 7.06 5.36 4.13
C ARG A 58 6.07 4.52 3.34
N ILE A 59 6.12 4.62 2.01
CA ILE A 59 5.28 3.85 1.11
C ILE A 59 6.16 2.96 0.25
N ALA A 60 5.90 1.66 0.29
CA ALA A 60 6.48 0.68 -0.61
C ALA A 60 5.48 0.35 -1.71
N MET A 61 5.82 0.69 -2.95
CA MET A 61 5.01 0.43 -4.14
C MET A 61 5.51 -0.84 -4.84
N LEU A 62 4.74 -1.92 -4.77
CA LEU A 62 5.01 -3.17 -5.50
C LEU A 62 4.21 -3.26 -6.80
N GLY A 63 3.03 -2.63 -6.85
CA GLY A 63 2.19 -2.59 -8.04
C GLY A 63 2.75 -1.67 -9.12
N ILE A 64 2.65 -2.08 -10.39
CA ILE A 64 2.92 -1.21 -11.54
C ILE A 64 1.64 -0.40 -11.79
N PRO A 65 1.65 0.93 -11.59
CA PRO A 65 0.48 1.73 -11.83
C PRO A 65 0.17 1.79 -13.34
N PRO A 66 -1.11 1.84 -13.74
CA PRO A 66 -1.46 2.17 -15.11
C PRO A 66 -1.05 3.61 -15.43
N SER A 67 -0.84 3.93 -16.71
CA SER A 67 -0.24 5.19 -17.19
C SER A 67 -0.98 6.47 -16.77
N ASP A 68 -2.21 6.35 -16.29
CA ASP A 68 -3.13 7.43 -15.93
C ASP A 68 -3.28 7.65 -14.41
N MET A 69 -2.45 7.00 -13.59
CA MET A 69 -2.49 7.23 -12.14
C MET A 69 -2.02 8.66 -11.80
N SER A 70 -2.96 9.54 -11.45
CA SER A 70 -2.63 10.87 -10.92
C SER A 70 -2.40 10.82 -9.41
N ILE A 71 -1.24 11.35 -9.00
CA ILE A 71 -0.75 11.43 -7.63
C ILE A 71 -0.82 12.90 -7.18
N ASP A 72 -1.37 13.14 -5.99
CA ASP A 72 -1.35 14.46 -5.36
C ASP A 72 -0.01 14.72 -4.66
N TRP A 73 0.91 15.33 -5.40
CA TRP A 73 2.23 15.69 -4.92
C TRP A 73 2.21 16.69 -3.75
N THR A 74 1.15 17.48 -3.63
CA THR A 74 0.96 18.42 -2.51
C THR A 74 1.00 17.65 -1.20
N LYS A 75 0.26 16.54 -1.11
CA LYS A 75 0.22 15.68 0.08
C LYS A 75 1.55 14.99 0.35
N VAL A 76 2.23 14.53 -0.70
CA VAL A 76 3.56 13.89 -0.58
C VAL A 76 4.58 14.86 0.02
N ILE A 77 4.57 16.11 -0.45
CA ILE A 77 5.50 17.16 0.01
C ILE A 77 5.14 17.61 1.42
N PHE A 78 3.88 17.97 1.69
CA PHE A 78 3.47 18.45 3.01
C PHE A 78 3.65 17.42 4.12
N LYS A 79 3.37 16.15 3.82
CA LYS A 79 3.56 15.05 4.77
C LYS A 79 4.99 14.50 4.76
N GLY A 80 5.87 14.92 3.85
CA GLY A 80 7.24 14.41 3.76
C GLY A 80 7.31 12.89 3.54
N LEU A 81 6.47 12.35 2.63
CA LEU A 81 6.36 10.90 2.41
C LEU A 81 7.53 10.35 1.60
N PHE A 82 8.01 9.17 1.99
CA PHE A 82 9.05 8.43 1.27
C PHE A 82 8.43 7.34 0.41
N ILE A 83 8.46 7.48 -0.91
CA ILE A 83 7.92 6.48 -1.82
C ILE A 83 9.08 5.66 -2.41
N LYS A 84 9.05 4.34 -2.17
CA LYS A 84 10.02 3.39 -2.71
C LYS A 84 9.33 2.40 -3.63
N GLY A 85 9.69 2.42 -4.91
CA GLY A 85 9.30 1.38 -5.85
C GLY A 85 10.07 0.08 -5.58
N ILE A 86 9.34 -1.02 -5.41
CA ILE A 86 9.86 -2.37 -5.27
C ILE A 86 9.37 -3.17 -6.48
N MET A 87 10.26 -3.32 -7.47
CA MET A 87 9.99 -4.22 -8.59
C MET A 87 10.22 -5.66 -8.13
N VAL A 88 9.15 -6.45 -8.05
CA VAL A 88 9.28 -7.90 -7.86
C VAL A 88 9.90 -8.49 -9.12
N ALA A 89 11.11 -9.05 -8.98
CA ALA A 89 11.69 -9.86 -10.04
C ALA A 89 10.72 -10.98 -10.37
N LYS A 90 10.25 -11.02 -11.61
CA LYS A 90 9.39 -12.10 -12.11
C LYS A 90 10.12 -13.42 -11.80
N CYS A 91 9.51 -14.27 -10.98
CA CYS A 91 10.01 -15.61 -10.74
C CYS A 91 10.09 -16.31 -12.10
N SER A 92 11.29 -16.38 -12.67
CA SER A 92 11.51 -17.18 -13.86
C SER A 92 11.22 -18.60 -13.45
N LYS A 93 10.29 -19.27 -14.15
CA LYS A 93 10.03 -20.69 -13.95
C LYS A 93 11.39 -21.43 -13.86
N PRO A 94 11.56 -22.38 -12.93
CA PRO A 94 12.75 -23.21 -12.94
C PRO A 94 12.75 -23.99 -14.25
N GLY A 95 13.59 -23.57 -15.23
CA GLY A 95 13.70 -24.25 -16.52
C GLY A 95 14.04 -23.39 -17.74
N THR A 96 13.82 -22.07 -17.75
CA THR A 96 14.24 -21.25 -18.90
C THR A 96 15.67 -20.75 -18.70
N ARG A 97 16.62 -21.52 -19.23
CA ARG A 97 18.03 -21.14 -19.38
C ARG A 97 18.13 -19.84 -20.17
N TRP A 98 18.54 -18.77 -19.49
CA TRP A 98 18.96 -17.53 -20.15
C TRP A 98 20.23 -17.79 -20.95
N ARG A 99 20.14 -17.74 -22.29
CA ARG A 99 21.32 -17.52 -23.14
C ARG A 99 21.49 -16.00 -23.29
N ARG A 100 22.70 -15.54 -23.00
CA ARG A 100 23.17 -14.19 -23.29
C ARG A 100 23.13 -13.93 -24.79
#